data_AF-A0A0L8L401-F1
#
_entry.id   AF-A0A0L8L401-F1
#
_cell.length_a   1.000
_cell.length_b   1.000
_cell.length_c   1.000
_cell.angle_alpha   90.00
_cell.angle_beta   90.00
_cell.angle_gamma   90.00
#
_symmetry.space_group_name_H-M   'P 1'
#
loop_
_entity.id
_entity.type
_entity.pdbx_description
1 polymer ?
#
loop_
_entity_poly.entity_id
_entity_poly.type
_entity_poly.pdbx_seq_one_letter_code
_entity_poly.pdbx_strand_id
1 'polypeptide(L)'
;AADMPKDRKDVPAWWQSLDPVTRGILLEEKGDELRAAGIMDPRYQWHSPDPGSGQFDVEEPTPEDLWFHARALAIATAGDAAGENAASRNMLHYLHASGEPLNLDVDRILHDDPRFRAEIEANHIADNQEAWRKQALDAFAKAGGDKTVVIPVESDHEGKDFKNDEWYHAVGAHEQNISGMVTVSPGADGKPMVSLDYQVNVWDRYNWDKGKSTPFPGGIVIPDDEMGRLHKVGFAQEFDMRGSSSTFNHDMNSDTPPAVNPSDPGRDGGRGDVSRGDEENR
;
A
#
# COMPACT_ATOMS: atom_id res chain seq x y z
N ALA A 1 -6.66 -7.74 23.03
CA ALA A 1 -6.59 -7.05 24.35
C ALA A 1 -7.99 -6.82 24.90
N ALA A 2 -8.16 -6.57 26.21
CA ALA A 2 -9.47 -6.16 26.74
C ALA A 2 -9.96 -4.89 25.98
N ASP A 3 -11.23 -4.88 25.61
CA ASP A 3 -11.89 -3.77 24.89
C ASP A 3 -11.33 -3.41 23.50
N MET A 4 -10.47 -4.25 22.90
CA MET A 4 -10.05 -4.07 21.51
C MET A 4 -11.25 -4.25 20.57
N PRO A 5 -11.48 -3.34 19.61
CA PRO A 5 -12.54 -3.47 18.61
C PRO A 5 -12.41 -4.76 17.81
N LYS A 6 -13.56 -5.29 17.38
CA LYS A 6 -13.62 -6.44 16.46
C LYS A 6 -13.49 -6.02 15.00
N ASP A 7 -13.93 -4.82 14.67
CA ASP A 7 -13.81 -4.26 13.32
C ASP A 7 -12.41 -3.63 13.18
N ARG A 8 -11.64 -4.13 12.21
CA ARG A 8 -10.24 -3.71 11.97
C ARG A 8 -10.12 -2.20 11.77
N LYS A 9 -11.11 -1.57 11.13
CA LYS A 9 -11.08 -0.12 10.86
C LYS A 9 -11.09 0.73 12.13
N ASP A 10 -11.60 0.19 13.24
CA ASP A 10 -11.72 0.90 14.51
C ASP A 10 -10.47 0.69 15.40
N VAL A 11 -9.60 -0.27 15.05
CA VAL A 11 -8.41 -0.64 15.83
C VAL A 11 -7.39 0.50 15.94
N PRO A 12 -7.02 1.24 14.87
CA PRO A 12 -6.07 2.36 14.99
C PRO A 12 -6.53 3.45 15.96
N ALA A 13 -7.82 3.80 15.92
CA ALA A 13 -8.41 4.81 16.81
C ALA A 13 -8.42 4.33 18.26
N TRP A 14 -8.79 3.07 18.51
CA TRP A 14 -8.70 2.46 19.83
C TRP A 14 -7.25 2.46 20.35
N TRP A 15 -6.29 2.02 19.53
CA TRP A 15 -4.88 1.99 19.89
C TRP A 15 -4.39 3.39 20.30
N GLN A 16 -4.76 4.44 19.54
CA GLN A 16 -4.43 5.83 19.86
C GLN A 16 -5.12 6.37 21.12
N SER A 17 -6.22 5.78 21.57
CA SER A 17 -6.88 6.21 22.81
C SER A 17 -6.16 5.75 24.08
N LEU A 18 -5.36 4.68 24.00
CA LEU A 18 -4.59 4.14 25.13
C LEU A 18 -3.45 5.09 25.51
N ASP A 19 -3.08 5.14 26.79
CA ASP A 19 -1.89 5.88 27.18
C ASP A 19 -0.59 5.20 26.68
N PRO A 20 0.52 5.94 26.48
CA PRO A 20 1.73 5.38 25.89
C PRO A 20 2.35 4.19 26.64
N VAL A 21 2.21 4.13 27.97
CA VAL A 21 2.76 3.03 28.79
C VAL A 21 1.90 1.78 28.62
N THR A 22 0.57 1.92 28.64
CA THR A 22 -0.34 0.81 28.36
C THR A 22 -0.09 0.21 26.98
N ARG A 23 0.20 1.03 25.96
CA ARG A 23 0.62 0.52 24.65
C ARG A 23 1.94 -0.26 24.74
N GLY A 24 2.92 0.24 25.49
CA GLY A 24 4.19 -0.47 25.71
C GLY A 24 3.98 -1.87 26.29
N ILE A 25 3.17 -1.98 27.34
CA ILE A 25 2.84 -3.27 27.98
C ILE A 25 2.13 -4.20 26.99
N LEU A 26 1.11 -3.70 26.29
CA LEU A 26 0.35 -4.51 25.34
C LEU A 26 1.18 -4.99 24.15
N LEU A 27 2.09 -4.15 23.64
CA LEU A 27 2.96 -4.51 22.54
C LEU A 27 4.00 -5.58 22.95
N GLU A 28 4.49 -5.53 24.19
CA GLU A 28 5.36 -6.56 24.78
C GLU A 28 4.62 -7.90 24.95
N GLU A 29 3.39 -7.88 25.46
CA GLU A 29 2.63 -9.10 25.74
C GLU A 29 1.99 -9.73 24.49
N LYS A 30 1.58 -8.90 23.52
CA LYS A 30 0.67 -9.28 22.43
C LYS A 30 1.03 -8.64 21.08
N GLY A 31 2.28 -8.26 20.87
CA GLY A 31 2.71 -7.49 19.68
C GLY A 31 2.24 -8.07 18.35
N ASP A 32 2.39 -9.38 18.14
CA ASP A 32 2.01 -10.02 16.88
C ASP A 32 0.50 -10.07 16.67
N GLU A 33 -0.27 -10.34 17.74
CA GLU A 33 -1.74 -10.29 17.72
C GLU A 33 -2.24 -8.89 17.33
N LEU A 34 -1.63 -7.86 17.91
CA LEU A 34 -2.02 -6.47 17.69
C LEU A 34 -1.63 -5.99 16.29
N ARG A 35 -0.42 -6.31 15.81
CA ARG A 35 0.01 -5.98 14.44
C ARG A 35 -0.90 -6.66 13.41
N ALA A 36 -1.22 -7.94 13.60
CA ALA A 36 -2.18 -8.65 12.74
C ALA A 36 -3.60 -8.03 12.78
N ALA A 37 -3.99 -7.46 13.93
CA ALA A 37 -5.25 -6.75 14.10
C ALA A 37 -5.29 -5.35 13.46
N GLY A 38 -4.17 -4.83 12.94
CA GLY A 38 -4.13 -3.57 12.21
C GLY A 38 -3.83 -2.34 13.07
N ILE A 39 -3.09 -2.46 14.18
CA ILE A 39 -2.67 -1.26 14.96
C ILE A 39 -1.77 -0.29 14.17
N MET A 40 -1.23 -0.73 13.04
CA MET A 40 -0.42 0.08 12.12
C MET A 40 -1.18 0.52 10.87
N ASP A 41 -2.45 0.14 10.71
CA ASP A 41 -3.23 0.54 9.53
C ASP A 41 -3.28 2.08 9.44
N PRO A 42 -3.09 2.66 8.25
CA PRO A 42 -3.06 4.10 8.05
C PRO A 42 -4.41 4.72 8.43
N ARG A 43 -4.38 5.90 9.03
CA ARG A 43 -5.62 6.64 9.35
C ARG A 43 -6.05 7.52 8.19
N TYR A 44 -5.11 7.91 7.33
CA TYR A 44 -5.41 8.61 6.10
C TYR A 44 -6.51 7.87 5.32
N GLN A 45 -7.61 8.57 5.09
CA GLN A 45 -8.75 8.08 4.31
C GLN A 45 -8.58 8.60 2.89
N TRP A 46 -7.94 7.81 2.05
CA TRP A 46 -7.74 8.17 0.66
C TRP A 46 -9.07 8.15 -0.12
N HIS A 47 -9.22 9.12 -1.01
CA HIS A 47 -10.30 9.20 -1.99
C HIS A 47 -9.68 9.54 -3.35
N SER A 48 -10.23 8.96 -4.43
CA SER A 48 -9.73 9.25 -5.77
C SER A 48 -9.85 10.75 -6.10
N PRO A 49 -8.81 11.35 -6.68
CA PRO A 49 -8.79 12.78 -6.98
C PRO A 49 -9.67 13.16 -8.19
N ASP A 50 -10.03 12.20 -9.04
CA ASP A 50 -10.78 12.43 -10.27
C ASP A 50 -11.95 11.43 -10.43
N PRO A 51 -12.97 11.76 -11.23
CA PRO A 51 -14.17 10.94 -11.38
C PRO A 51 -14.02 9.79 -12.40
N GLY A 52 -12.86 9.63 -13.03
CA GLY A 52 -12.59 8.67 -14.10
C GLY A 52 -13.53 8.83 -15.30
N SER A 53 -13.91 7.69 -15.88
CA SER A 53 -14.73 7.60 -17.09
C SER A 53 -16.22 7.87 -16.87
N GLY A 54 -16.66 8.08 -15.62
CA GLY A 54 -18.06 8.31 -15.26
C GLY A 54 -18.75 7.09 -14.66
N GLN A 55 -20.05 6.94 -14.90
CA GLN A 55 -20.83 5.81 -14.36
C GLN A 55 -20.57 4.53 -15.16
N PHE A 56 -20.46 3.41 -14.44
CA PHE A 56 -20.32 2.06 -15.00
C PHE A 56 -21.63 1.56 -15.60
N ASP A 57 -21.56 0.88 -16.75
CA ASP A 57 -22.68 0.17 -17.38
C ASP A 57 -23.94 1.04 -17.60
N VAL A 58 -23.76 2.19 -18.23
CA VAL A 58 -24.83 3.17 -18.54
C VAL A 58 -25.07 3.38 -20.03
N GLU A 59 -24.20 2.85 -20.89
CA GLU A 59 -24.30 2.90 -22.35
C GLU A 59 -24.50 1.49 -22.91
N GLU A 60 -25.20 1.37 -24.04
CA GLU A 60 -25.40 0.08 -24.71
C GLU A 60 -24.13 -0.36 -25.46
N PRO A 61 -23.71 -1.64 -25.33
CA PRO A 61 -22.55 -2.16 -26.02
C PRO A 61 -22.80 -2.34 -27.52
N THR A 62 -21.73 -2.21 -28.30
CA THR A 62 -21.71 -2.47 -29.75
C THR A 62 -20.80 -3.67 -30.07
N PRO A 63 -20.89 -4.24 -31.30
CA PRO A 63 -19.93 -5.26 -31.73
C PRO A 63 -18.48 -4.80 -31.75
N GLU A 64 -18.22 -3.50 -31.94
CA GLU A 64 -16.88 -2.91 -31.90
C GLU A 64 -16.31 -2.95 -30.48
N ASP A 65 -17.13 -2.64 -29.47
CA ASP A 65 -16.76 -2.73 -28.06
C ASP A 65 -16.35 -4.15 -27.68
N LEU A 66 -17.10 -5.15 -28.14
CA LEU A 66 -16.80 -6.56 -27.86
C LEU A 66 -15.48 -6.98 -28.53
N TRP A 67 -15.24 -6.53 -29.76
CA TRP A 67 -13.99 -6.81 -30.46
C TRP A 67 -12.79 -6.14 -29.78
N PHE A 68 -12.95 -4.89 -29.36
CA PHE A 68 -11.91 -4.16 -28.64
C PHE A 68 -11.61 -4.79 -27.28
N HIS A 69 -12.64 -5.17 -26.53
CA HIS A 69 -12.51 -5.90 -25.27
C HIS A 69 -11.73 -7.21 -25.44
N ALA A 70 -12.07 -8.02 -26.44
CA ALA A 70 -11.34 -9.26 -26.74
C ALA A 70 -9.87 -9.00 -27.13
N ARG A 71 -9.59 -7.93 -27.87
CA ARG A 71 -8.23 -7.51 -28.21
C ARG A 71 -7.45 -7.07 -26.96
N ALA A 72 -8.05 -6.28 -26.09
CA ALA A 72 -7.44 -5.80 -24.85
C ALA A 72 -7.07 -6.98 -23.92
N LEU A 73 -7.98 -7.97 -23.78
CA LEU A 73 -7.71 -9.21 -23.03
C LEU A 73 -6.50 -9.98 -23.58
N ALA A 74 -6.40 -10.09 -24.90
CA ALA A 74 -5.28 -10.77 -25.55
C ALA A 74 -3.94 -10.04 -25.31
N ILE A 75 -3.94 -8.70 -25.38
CA ILE A 75 -2.76 -7.88 -25.08
C ILE A 75 -2.35 -8.04 -23.61
N ALA A 76 -3.32 -7.93 -22.68
CA ALA A 76 -3.07 -8.06 -21.25
C ALA A 76 -2.47 -9.44 -20.91
N THR A 77 -3.00 -10.50 -21.50
CA THR A 77 -2.47 -11.87 -21.33
C THR A 77 -1.05 -12.02 -21.90
N ALA A 78 -0.74 -11.35 -23.01
CA ALA A 78 0.60 -11.39 -23.60
C ALA A 78 1.64 -10.59 -22.80
N GLY A 79 1.24 -9.50 -22.14
CA GLY A 79 2.12 -8.69 -21.28
C GLY A 79 2.72 -9.49 -20.11
N ASP A 80 1.95 -10.38 -19.51
CA ASP A 80 2.39 -11.26 -18.42
C ASP A 80 3.53 -12.18 -18.89
N ALA A 81 3.43 -12.68 -20.12
CA ALA A 81 4.50 -13.48 -20.72
C ALA A 81 5.75 -12.66 -21.07
N ALA A 82 5.64 -11.33 -21.18
CA ALA A 82 6.72 -10.40 -21.49
C ALA A 82 7.37 -9.77 -20.25
N GLY A 83 6.89 -10.09 -19.03
CA GLY A 83 7.45 -9.61 -17.77
C GLY A 83 6.75 -8.36 -17.19
N GLU A 84 5.64 -7.91 -17.80
CA GLU A 84 4.80 -6.81 -17.32
C GLU A 84 3.71 -7.33 -16.37
N ASN A 85 4.11 -8.10 -15.36
CA ASN A 85 3.19 -8.94 -14.58
C ASN A 85 2.16 -8.08 -13.82
N ALA A 86 2.61 -7.02 -13.14
CA ALA A 86 1.73 -6.13 -12.39
C ALA A 86 0.74 -5.37 -13.32
N ALA A 87 1.24 -4.85 -14.43
CA ALA A 87 0.42 -4.13 -15.40
C ALA A 87 -0.63 -5.05 -16.05
N SER A 88 -0.23 -6.27 -16.42
CA SER A 88 -1.14 -7.29 -16.94
C SER A 88 -2.20 -7.70 -15.93
N ARG A 89 -1.84 -7.87 -14.65
CA ARG A 89 -2.80 -8.19 -13.58
C ARG A 89 -3.86 -7.10 -13.45
N ASN A 90 -3.45 -5.84 -13.41
CA ASN A 90 -4.37 -4.71 -13.24
C ASN A 90 -5.27 -4.53 -14.47
N MET A 91 -4.70 -4.67 -15.68
CA MET A 91 -5.48 -4.65 -16.93
C MET A 91 -6.50 -5.79 -17.00
N LEU A 92 -6.12 -7.03 -16.64
CA LEU A 92 -7.06 -8.16 -16.61
C LEU A 92 -8.17 -7.93 -15.59
N HIS A 93 -7.85 -7.40 -14.41
CA HIS A 93 -8.85 -7.07 -13.39
C HIS A 93 -9.84 -6.01 -13.88
N TYR A 94 -9.34 -4.97 -14.53
CA TYR A 94 -10.15 -3.94 -15.20
C TYR A 94 -11.12 -4.58 -16.19
N LEU A 95 -10.59 -5.40 -17.11
CA LEU A 95 -11.35 -6.02 -18.19
C LEU A 95 -12.34 -7.09 -17.68
N HIS A 96 -12.16 -7.67 -16.50
CA HIS A 96 -13.16 -8.56 -15.93
C HIS A 96 -14.36 -7.84 -15.30
N ALA A 97 -14.36 -6.49 -15.32
CA ALA A 97 -15.49 -5.65 -14.91
C ALA A 97 -15.99 -5.95 -13.48
N SER A 98 -15.08 -6.25 -12.55
CA SER A 98 -15.46 -6.50 -11.16
C SER A 98 -15.68 -5.22 -10.35
N GLY A 99 -14.87 -4.19 -10.63
CA GLY A 99 -14.82 -2.95 -9.83
C GLY A 99 -14.31 -3.15 -8.40
N GLU A 100 -13.96 -4.38 -8.03
CA GLU A 100 -13.53 -4.72 -6.66
C GLU A 100 -12.16 -4.08 -6.37
N PRO A 101 -11.94 -3.54 -5.17
CA PRO A 101 -10.64 -2.99 -4.81
C PRO A 101 -9.52 -4.03 -4.94
N LEU A 102 -8.40 -3.63 -5.54
CA LEU A 102 -7.25 -4.49 -5.78
C LEU A 102 -6.14 -4.21 -4.77
N ASN A 103 -5.61 -5.27 -4.15
CA ASN A 103 -4.54 -5.15 -3.15
C ASN A 103 -3.17 -5.00 -3.82
N LEU A 104 -2.46 -3.90 -3.56
CA LEU A 104 -1.11 -3.66 -4.06
C LEU A 104 -0.07 -4.43 -3.22
N ASP A 105 0.86 -5.09 -3.89
CA ASP A 105 2.01 -5.71 -3.24
C ASP A 105 3.12 -4.67 -3.05
N VAL A 106 3.03 -3.90 -1.96
CA VAL A 106 3.94 -2.78 -1.69
C VAL A 106 5.37 -3.28 -1.41
N ASP A 107 5.54 -4.47 -0.84
CA ASP A 107 6.87 -5.06 -0.66
C ASP A 107 7.55 -5.30 -2.02
N ARG A 108 6.80 -5.79 -3.01
CA ARG A 108 7.28 -5.98 -4.38
C ARG A 108 7.59 -4.65 -5.06
N ILE A 109 6.75 -3.62 -4.90
CA ILE A 109 7.04 -2.27 -5.41
C ILE A 109 8.36 -1.74 -4.83
N LEU A 110 8.52 -1.82 -3.51
CA LEU A 110 9.75 -1.38 -2.84
C LEU A 110 10.95 -2.17 -3.34
N HIS A 111 10.81 -3.48 -3.55
CA HIS A 111 11.91 -4.32 -4.03
C HIS A 111 12.36 -3.88 -5.44
N ASP A 112 11.41 -3.71 -6.35
CA ASP A 112 11.65 -3.48 -7.77
C ASP A 112 11.98 -2.02 -8.12
N ASP A 113 11.54 -1.04 -7.31
CA ASP A 113 11.81 0.37 -7.52
C ASP A 113 12.68 0.98 -6.39
N PRO A 114 14.02 0.99 -6.56
CA PRO A 114 14.95 1.64 -5.64
C PRO A 114 14.71 3.15 -5.49
N ARG A 115 14.11 3.83 -6.48
CA ARG A 115 13.83 5.27 -6.38
C ARG A 115 12.66 5.51 -5.46
N PHE A 116 11.58 4.74 -5.61
CA PHE A 116 10.46 4.77 -4.68
C PHE A 116 10.93 4.53 -3.25
N ARG A 117 11.81 3.53 -3.02
CA ARG A 117 12.44 3.32 -1.70
C ARG A 117 13.18 4.55 -1.18
N ALA A 118 14.04 5.16 -1.99
CA ALA A 118 14.79 6.34 -1.59
C ALA A 118 13.87 7.54 -1.28
N GLU A 119 12.76 7.67 -1.99
CA GLU A 119 11.75 8.70 -1.71
C GLU A 119 11.02 8.45 -0.39
N ILE A 120 10.66 7.20 -0.07
CA ILE A 120 10.12 6.83 1.24
C ILE A 120 11.11 7.18 2.36
N GLU A 121 12.37 6.80 2.19
CA GLU A 121 13.43 7.08 3.17
C GLU A 121 13.61 8.57 3.41
N ALA A 122 13.66 9.37 2.34
CA ALA A 122 13.88 10.81 2.43
C ALA A 122 12.64 11.56 2.97
N ASN A 123 11.49 11.42 2.31
CA ASN A 123 10.35 12.31 2.53
C ASN A 123 9.47 11.86 3.70
N HIS A 124 9.39 10.55 3.96
CA HIS A 124 8.48 10.02 4.96
C HIS A 124 9.19 9.66 6.26
N ILE A 125 10.44 9.17 6.21
CA ILE A 125 11.20 8.83 7.42
C ILE A 125 12.11 9.97 7.85
N ALA A 126 13.05 10.40 7.01
CA ALA A 126 14.08 11.36 7.41
C ALA A 126 13.52 12.73 7.80
N ASP A 127 12.49 13.20 7.11
CA ASP A 127 11.83 14.49 7.41
C ASP A 127 11.01 14.46 8.71
N ASN A 128 10.54 13.28 9.16
CA ASN A 128 9.65 13.15 10.31
C ASN A 128 10.33 12.63 11.58
N GLN A 129 11.43 11.88 11.45
CA GLN A 129 12.05 11.14 12.54
C GLN A 129 12.42 12.01 13.74
N GLU A 130 12.92 13.24 13.54
CA GLU A 130 13.34 14.11 14.65
C GLU A 130 12.15 14.50 15.52
N ALA A 131 11.04 14.89 14.88
CA ALA A 131 9.81 15.29 15.57
C ALA A 131 9.19 14.10 16.33
N TRP A 132 9.09 12.94 15.69
CA TRP A 132 8.55 11.74 16.32
C TRP A 132 9.41 11.24 17.47
N ARG A 133 10.74 11.23 17.28
CA ARG A 133 11.70 10.87 18.32
C ARG A 133 11.57 11.77 19.54
N LYS A 134 11.49 13.09 19.33
CA LYS A 134 11.31 14.07 20.40
C LYS A 134 10.00 13.82 21.16
N GLN A 135 8.89 13.65 20.45
CA GLN A 135 7.58 13.36 21.05
C GLN A 135 7.62 12.10 21.93
N ALA A 136 8.27 11.04 21.45
CA ALA A 136 8.36 9.78 22.18
C ALA A 136 9.27 9.88 23.41
N LEU A 137 10.40 10.59 23.32
CA LEU A 137 11.27 10.86 24.48
C LEU A 137 10.58 11.74 25.53
N ASP A 138 9.81 12.73 25.12
CA ASP A 138 9.01 13.55 26.05
C ASP A 138 7.96 12.71 26.77
N ALA A 139 7.31 11.77 26.09
CA ALA A 139 6.36 10.84 26.69
C ALA A 139 7.06 9.88 27.68
N PHE A 140 8.24 9.37 27.31
CA PHE A 140 9.06 8.50 28.15
C PHE A 140 9.49 9.22 29.44
N ALA A 141 9.96 10.47 29.33
CA ALA A 141 10.33 11.30 30.47
C ALA A 141 9.13 11.57 31.40
N LYS A 142 7.95 11.89 30.83
CA LYS A 142 6.71 12.07 31.59
C LYS A 142 6.26 10.80 32.31
N ALA A 143 6.58 9.63 31.77
CA ALA A 143 6.27 8.33 32.36
C ALA A 143 7.25 7.92 33.49
N GLY A 144 8.31 8.70 33.74
CA GLY A 144 9.32 8.45 34.77
C GLY A 144 10.68 7.99 34.25
N GLY A 145 10.80 7.73 32.94
CA GLY A 145 12.06 7.31 32.31
C GLY A 145 12.47 5.86 32.60
N ASP A 146 11.57 5.05 33.15
CA ASP A 146 11.81 3.66 33.56
C ASP A 146 10.81 2.66 32.95
N LYS A 147 9.83 3.14 32.17
CA LYS A 147 8.80 2.32 31.52
C LYS A 147 8.82 2.50 30.02
N THR A 148 8.68 1.40 29.29
CA THR A 148 8.52 1.44 27.85
C THR A 148 7.28 2.24 27.46
N VAL A 149 7.41 3.16 26.52
CA VAL A 149 6.31 3.92 25.93
C VAL A 149 6.25 3.71 24.43
N VAL A 150 5.04 3.71 23.88
CA VAL A 150 4.81 3.56 22.43
C VAL A 150 3.93 4.71 21.93
N ILE A 151 4.40 5.39 20.89
CA ILE A 151 3.72 6.51 20.23
C ILE A 151 3.38 6.12 18.79
N PRO A 152 2.10 5.97 18.44
CA PRO A 152 1.67 5.84 17.05
C PRO A 152 2.05 7.08 16.25
N VAL A 153 2.58 6.88 15.05
CA VAL A 153 3.03 7.94 14.15
C VAL A 153 2.55 7.65 12.73
N GLU A 154 2.39 8.70 11.95
CA GLU A 154 1.99 8.64 10.54
C GLU A 154 2.53 9.90 9.87
N SER A 155 3.13 9.77 8.69
CA SER A 155 3.54 10.93 7.90
C SER A 155 2.33 11.53 7.20
N ASP A 156 2.46 12.77 6.74
CA ASP A 156 1.55 13.29 5.73
C ASP A 156 1.61 12.43 4.45
N HIS A 157 0.55 12.49 3.66
CA HIS A 157 0.48 11.80 2.37
C HIS A 157 1.09 12.68 1.27
N GLU A 158 1.68 12.03 0.27
CA GLU A 158 2.21 12.69 -0.92
C GLU A 158 1.76 11.98 -2.20
N GLY A 159 1.41 12.75 -3.22
CA GLY A 159 1.22 12.26 -4.58
C GLY A 159 2.55 12.23 -5.35
N LYS A 160 2.86 11.10 -6.00
CA LYS A 160 4.04 10.89 -6.86
C LYS A 160 3.64 10.17 -8.15
N ASP A 161 4.60 9.99 -9.05
CA ASP A 161 4.46 8.97 -10.10
C ASP A 161 5.64 8.01 -10.08
N PHE A 162 5.35 6.72 -10.26
CA PHE A 162 6.38 5.74 -10.58
C PHE A 162 7.11 6.12 -11.87
N LYS A 163 8.42 5.87 -11.91
CA LYS A 163 9.27 6.11 -13.10
C LYS A 163 9.89 4.81 -13.64
N ASN A 164 9.71 3.70 -12.93
CA ASN A 164 9.99 2.35 -13.41
C ASN A 164 8.89 1.93 -14.39
N ASP A 165 9.25 1.38 -15.55
CA ASP A 165 8.29 1.04 -16.62
C ASP A 165 7.15 0.14 -16.14
N GLU A 166 7.42 -0.95 -15.40
CA GLU A 166 6.39 -1.89 -14.94
C GLU A 166 5.38 -1.20 -13.99
N TRP A 167 5.87 -0.52 -12.96
CA TRP A 167 5.02 0.13 -11.96
C TRP A 167 4.35 1.40 -12.47
N TYR A 168 4.97 2.09 -13.44
CA TYR A 168 4.35 3.18 -14.16
C TYR A 168 3.17 2.69 -15.01
N HIS A 169 3.29 1.53 -15.68
CA HIS A 169 2.17 0.95 -16.42
C HIS A 169 1.10 0.32 -15.52
N ALA A 170 1.51 -0.23 -14.37
CA ALA A 170 0.58 -0.88 -13.45
C ALA A 170 -0.23 0.10 -12.61
N VAL A 171 0.40 1.15 -12.12
CA VAL A 171 -0.17 2.12 -11.16
C VAL A 171 -0.05 3.54 -11.71
N GLY A 172 1.16 3.93 -12.15
CA GLY A 172 1.37 5.28 -12.67
C GLY A 172 1.52 6.31 -11.56
N ALA A 173 0.57 7.25 -11.47
CA ALA A 173 0.52 8.21 -10.37
C ALA A 173 -0.08 7.53 -9.13
N HIS A 174 0.40 7.87 -7.94
CA HIS A 174 -0.07 7.25 -6.70
C HIS A 174 0.05 8.19 -5.51
N GLU A 175 -0.75 7.92 -4.49
CA GLU A 175 -0.62 8.51 -3.17
C GLU A 175 0.16 7.56 -2.25
N GLN A 176 1.03 8.10 -1.42
CA GLN A 176 1.88 7.34 -0.51
C GLN A 176 1.97 8.00 0.87
N ASN A 177 2.09 7.19 1.93
CA ASN A 177 2.54 7.64 3.24
C ASN A 177 3.23 6.49 4.01
N ILE A 178 3.70 6.76 5.22
CA ILE A 178 4.04 5.71 6.18
C ILE A 178 3.20 5.81 7.45
N SER A 179 2.88 4.67 8.05
CA SER A 179 2.25 4.56 9.36
C SER A 179 3.06 3.62 10.25
N GLY A 180 3.10 3.88 11.54
CA GLY A 180 3.95 3.12 12.44
C GLY A 180 3.88 3.53 13.89
N MET A 181 4.93 3.15 14.63
CA MET A 181 5.05 3.37 16.06
C MET A 181 6.50 3.64 16.44
N VAL A 182 6.73 4.70 17.20
CA VAL A 182 8.00 4.92 17.89
C VAL A 182 7.91 4.31 19.29
N THR A 183 8.83 3.40 19.58
CA THR A 183 8.98 2.75 20.88
C THR A 183 10.19 3.34 21.59
N VAL A 184 10.03 3.75 22.85
CA VAL A 184 11.13 4.16 23.72
C VAL A 184 11.18 3.26 24.94
N SER A 185 12.32 2.60 25.14
CA SER A 185 12.55 1.67 26.26
C SER A 185 13.76 2.11 27.09
N PRO A 186 13.80 1.79 28.40
CA PRO A 186 15.01 2.00 29.21
C PRO A 186 16.17 1.15 28.67
N GLY A 187 17.31 1.77 28.37
CA GLY A 187 18.52 1.04 27.97
C GLY A 187 19.35 0.60 29.18
N ALA A 188 20.18 -0.42 28.96
CA ALA A 188 21.02 -1.03 30.00
C ALA A 188 22.08 -0.07 30.59
N ASP A 189 22.47 0.96 29.85
CA ASP A 189 23.43 1.99 30.25
C ASP A 189 22.76 3.26 30.83
N GLY A 190 21.44 3.21 31.05
CA GLY A 190 20.63 4.34 31.51
C GLY A 190 20.27 5.33 30.40
N LYS A 191 20.66 5.09 29.13
CA LYS A 191 20.19 5.88 27.99
C LYS A 191 18.97 5.21 27.36
N PRO A 192 17.95 5.97 26.94
CA PRO A 192 16.79 5.37 26.28
C PRO A 192 17.15 4.80 24.91
N MET A 193 16.61 3.63 24.61
CA MET A 193 16.58 3.04 23.28
C MET A 193 15.32 3.50 22.57
N VAL A 194 15.43 3.91 21.30
CA VAL A 194 14.37 4.48 20.49
C VAL A 194 14.37 3.79 19.14
N SER A 195 13.26 3.15 18.80
CA SER A 195 13.08 2.49 17.51
C SER A 195 11.77 2.89 16.85
N LEU A 196 11.76 2.91 15.52
CA LEU A 196 10.57 3.07 14.70
C LEU A 196 10.23 1.74 14.03
N ASP A 197 9.05 1.21 14.31
CA ASP A 197 8.42 0.17 13.49
C ASP A 197 7.44 0.85 12.54
N TYR A 198 7.54 0.64 11.23
CA TYR A 198 6.70 1.32 10.24
C TYR A 198 6.36 0.44 9.04
N GLN A 199 5.29 0.78 8.34
CA GLN A 199 4.90 0.22 7.05
C GLN A 199 4.70 1.35 6.04
N VAL A 200 4.91 1.05 4.77
CA VAL A 200 4.64 1.95 3.63
C VAL A 200 3.24 1.67 3.12
N ASN A 201 2.45 2.70 2.88
CA ASN A 201 1.10 2.58 2.35
C ASN A 201 1.01 3.27 1.00
N VAL A 202 0.31 2.64 0.05
CA VAL A 202 0.13 3.15 -1.31
C VAL A 202 -1.34 3.04 -1.70
N TRP A 203 -1.85 4.08 -2.36
CA TRP A 203 -3.20 4.12 -2.92
C TRP A 203 -3.19 4.71 -4.32
N ASP A 204 -4.12 4.25 -5.14
CA ASP A 204 -4.40 4.84 -6.45
C ASP A 204 -5.79 4.40 -6.96
N ARG A 205 -6.30 5.02 -8.03
CA ARG A 205 -7.45 4.55 -8.80
C ARG A 205 -6.99 4.11 -10.18
N TYR A 206 -7.26 2.87 -10.55
CA TYR A 206 -7.07 2.41 -11.92
C TYR A 206 -8.21 2.93 -12.80
N ASN A 207 -7.98 4.06 -13.45
CA ASN A 207 -8.90 4.73 -14.37
C ASN A 207 -8.24 5.03 -15.72
N TRP A 208 -9.07 5.32 -16.72
CA TRP A 208 -8.61 5.67 -18.07
C TRP A 208 -9.21 7.02 -18.48
N ASP A 209 -8.43 8.09 -18.31
CA ASP A 209 -8.86 9.46 -18.58
C ASP A 209 -8.93 9.76 -20.08
N LYS A 210 -10.04 10.37 -20.50
CA LYS A 210 -10.22 10.84 -21.86
C LYS A 210 -9.11 11.82 -22.28
N GLY A 211 -8.37 11.48 -23.34
CA GLY A 211 -7.40 12.37 -23.99
C GLY A 211 -5.93 12.09 -23.64
N LYS A 212 -5.66 11.05 -22.84
CA LYS A 212 -4.33 10.47 -22.66
C LYS A 212 -4.19 9.21 -23.54
N SER A 213 -2.97 8.68 -23.65
CA SER A 213 -2.66 7.42 -24.32
C SER A 213 -1.42 6.81 -23.69
N THR A 214 -1.46 5.54 -23.34
CA THR A 214 -0.29 4.84 -22.76
C THR A 214 0.40 3.97 -23.82
N PRO A 215 1.68 4.24 -24.16
CA PRO A 215 2.45 3.37 -25.03
C PRO A 215 2.95 2.16 -24.24
N PHE A 216 2.64 0.96 -24.72
CA PHE A 216 3.16 -0.29 -24.16
C PHE A 216 4.35 -0.81 -24.99
N PRO A 217 5.19 -1.70 -24.42
CA PRO A 217 6.27 -2.37 -25.15
C PRO A 217 5.81 -2.94 -26.50
N GLY A 218 6.68 -2.84 -27.52
CA GLY A 218 6.36 -3.31 -28.88
C GLY A 218 5.52 -2.33 -29.71
N GLY A 219 5.32 -1.09 -29.26
CA GLY A 219 4.60 -0.05 -30.01
C GLY A 219 3.08 -0.24 -29.99
N ILE A 220 2.58 -1.02 -29.03
CA ILE A 220 1.15 -1.20 -28.81
C ILE A 220 0.62 0.06 -28.14
N VAL A 221 -0.37 0.69 -28.76
CA VAL A 221 -1.09 1.83 -28.20
C VAL A 221 -2.51 1.39 -27.89
N ILE A 222 -2.91 1.55 -26.63
CA ILE A 222 -4.29 1.37 -26.18
C ILE A 222 -4.88 2.78 -26.00
N PRO A 223 -5.88 3.19 -26.79
CA PRO A 223 -6.52 4.49 -26.63
C PRO A 223 -7.35 4.55 -25.35
N ASP A 224 -7.15 5.58 -24.54
CA ASP A 224 -7.83 5.74 -23.25
C ASP A 224 -9.34 5.95 -23.41
N ASP A 225 -9.78 6.55 -24.51
CA ASP A 225 -11.21 6.74 -24.82
C ASP A 225 -11.93 5.43 -25.11
N GLU A 226 -11.27 4.47 -25.76
CA GLU A 226 -11.79 3.13 -25.99
C GLU A 226 -11.86 2.33 -24.68
N MET A 227 -10.86 2.48 -23.80
CA MET A 227 -10.88 1.85 -22.47
C MET A 227 -12.00 2.43 -21.61
N GLY A 228 -12.10 3.76 -21.51
CA GLY A 228 -13.22 4.41 -20.83
C GLY A 228 -14.58 4.10 -21.45
N ARG A 229 -14.64 3.76 -22.75
CA ARG A 229 -15.87 3.25 -23.38
C ARG A 229 -16.22 1.85 -22.87
N LEU A 230 -15.25 0.93 -22.73
CA LEU A 230 -15.49 -0.37 -22.11
C LEU A 230 -16.08 -0.24 -20.70
N HIS A 231 -15.67 0.79 -19.94
CA HIS A 231 -16.29 1.11 -18.65
C HIS A 231 -17.78 1.40 -18.74
N LYS A 232 -18.14 2.32 -19.62
CA LYS A 232 -19.52 2.80 -19.74
C LYS A 232 -20.46 1.77 -20.33
N VAL A 233 -19.96 0.80 -21.11
CA VAL A 233 -20.76 -0.29 -21.70
C VAL A 233 -20.73 -1.60 -20.89
N GLY A 234 -20.14 -1.59 -19.69
CA GLY A 234 -20.17 -2.73 -18.78
C GLY A 234 -19.15 -3.84 -19.05
N PHE A 235 -18.21 -3.64 -19.99
CA PHE A 235 -17.19 -4.63 -20.35
C PHE A 235 -15.89 -4.51 -19.57
N ALA A 236 -15.68 -3.41 -18.87
CA ALA A 236 -14.55 -3.24 -17.97
C ALA A 236 -14.95 -2.32 -16.81
N GLN A 237 -14.28 -2.33 -15.68
CA GLN A 237 -14.67 -1.46 -14.56
C GLN A 237 -13.44 -0.89 -13.87
N GLU A 238 -13.43 0.45 -13.71
CA GLU A 238 -12.43 1.14 -12.90
C GLU A 238 -12.53 0.69 -11.45
N PHE A 239 -11.39 0.64 -10.76
CA PHE A 239 -11.31 0.14 -9.39
C PHE A 239 -10.26 0.90 -8.60
N ASP A 240 -10.42 0.89 -7.28
CA ASP A 240 -9.43 1.46 -6.37
C ASP A 240 -8.35 0.42 -6.07
N MET A 241 -7.12 0.89 -5.94
CA MET A 241 -5.94 0.11 -5.60
C MET A 241 -5.40 0.59 -4.27
N ARG A 242 -5.06 -0.34 -3.37
CA ARG A 242 -4.41 0.02 -2.11
C ARG A 242 -3.59 -1.12 -1.55
N GLY A 243 -2.55 -0.80 -0.79
CA GLY A 243 -1.77 -1.81 -0.08
C GLY A 243 -0.90 -1.20 1.00
N SER A 244 -0.42 -2.06 1.89
CA SER A 244 0.57 -1.75 2.91
C SER A 244 1.70 -2.77 2.85
N SER A 245 2.94 -2.33 3.03
CA SER A 245 4.10 -3.21 3.08
C SER A 245 4.12 -4.06 4.36
N SER A 246 5.04 -5.02 4.39
CA SER A 246 5.54 -5.58 5.65
C SER A 246 6.11 -4.49 6.57
N THR A 247 6.28 -4.84 7.85
CA THR A 247 6.84 -3.92 8.85
C THR A 247 8.36 -3.85 8.74
N PHE A 248 8.88 -2.63 8.63
CA PHE A 248 10.30 -2.31 8.73
C PHE A 248 10.64 -1.75 10.11
N ASN A 249 11.88 -1.98 10.55
CA ASN A 249 12.41 -1.45 11.80
C ASN A 249 13.56 -0.49 11.52
N HIS A 250 13.60 0.62 12.25
CA HIS A 250 14.68 1.60 12.19
C HIS A 250 15.13 1.99 13.60
N ASP A 251 16.43 1.85 13.87
CA ASP A 251 17.07 2.31 15.11
C ASP A 251 17.34 3.82 15.04
N MET A 252 16.54 4.59 15.81
CA MET A 252 16.60 6.05 15.88
C MET A 252 17.63 6.56 16.90
N ASN A 253 18.44 5.68 17.49
CA ASN A 253 19.65 6.05 18.23
C ASN A 253 20.90 6.02 17.34
N SER A 254 20.84 5.35 16.19
CA SER A 254 22.00 5.19 15.31
C SER A 254 22.17 6.40 14.39
N ASP A 255 23.42 6.70 14.01
CA ASP A 255 23.72 7.64 12.93
C ASP A 255 23.51 7.02 11.53
N THR A 256 23.01 5.77 11.46
CA THR A 256 22.77 5.08 10.20
C THR A 256 21.50 5.64 9.58
N PRO A 257 21.52 6.05 8.30
CA PRO A 257 20.31 6.46 7.60
C PRO A 257 19.24 5.35 7.64
N PRO A 258 17.95 5.70 7.70
CA PRO A 258 16.89 4.72 7.52
C PRO A 258 17.05 4.01 6.18
N ALA A 259 16.84 2.69 6.18
CA ALA A 259 16.97 1.86 4.99
C ALA A 259 15.76 0.92 4.88
N VAL A 260 15.07 1.00 3.75
CA VAL A 260 13.94 0.13 3.41
C VAL A 260 14.47 -1.07 2.65
N ASN A 261 14.49 -2.22 3.31
CA ASN A 261 15.03 -3.47 2.76
C ASN A 261 13.92 -4.52 2.65
N PRO A 262 13.08 -4.46 1.62
CA PRO A 262 12.04 -5.45 1.39
C PRO A 262 12.68 -6.81 1.09
N SER A 263 12.06 -7.87 1.59
CA SER A 263 12.43 -9.23 1.19
C SER A 263 12.12 -9.45 -0.28
N ASP A 264 12.87 -10.30 -0.98
CA ASP A 264 12.50 -10.74 -2.33
C ASP A 264 11.18 -11.53 -2.24
N PRO A 265 10.07 -11.04 -2.80
CA PRO A 265 8.77 -11.71 -2.71
C PRO A 265 8.67 -12.92 -3.64
N GLY A 266 9.73 -13.22 -4.42
CA GLY A 266 9.73 -14.29 -5.42
C GLY A 266 8.93 -13.93 -6.68
N ARG A 267 8.89 -14.87 -7.63
CA ARG A 267 8.20 -14.69 -8.93
C ARG A 267 6.67 -14.69 -8.82
N ASP A 268 6.13 -15.27 -7.74
CA ASP A 268 4.70 -15.61 -7.61
C ASP A 268 3.90 -14.66 -6.70
N GLY A 269 4.42 -13.46 -6.39
CA GLY A 269 3.87 -12.45 -5.46
C GLY A 269 2.34 -12.25 -5.50
N GLY A 270 1.59 -13.21 -4.92
CA GLY A 270 0.13 -13.24 -4.89
C GLY A 270 -0.61 -14.12 -5.91
N ARG A 271 -0.19 -15.37 -6.20
CA ARG A 271 -1.16 -16.44 -6.61
C ARG A 271 -1.92 -17.04 -5.42
N GLY A 272 -2.09 -16.27 -4.35
CA GLY A 272 -2.97 -16.60 -3.24
C GLY A 272 -4.38 -16.10 -3.49
N ASP A 273 -5.02 -16.54 -4.57
CA ASP A 273 -6.48 -16.52 -4.60
C ASP A 273 -6.94 -17.59 -3.62
N VAL A 274 -7.45 -17.16 -2.47
CA VAL A 274 -7.95 -18.03 -1.40
C VAL A 274 -9.31 -18.58 -1.83
N SER A 275 -9.36 -19.30 -2.95
CA SER A 275 -10.49 -20.09 -3.45
C SER A 275 -10.06 -20.95 -4.64
N ARG A 276 -9.15 -21.90 -4.42
CA ARG A 276 -9.08 -23.10 -5.26
C ARG A 276 -8.82 -24.34 -4.41
N GLY A 277 -9.90 -24.76 -3.75
CA GLY A 277 -10.22 -26.14 -3.36
C GLY A 277 -9.10 -27.01 -2.78
N ASP A 278 -9.18 -27.22 -1.47
CA ASP A 278 -8.79 -28.49 -0.87
C ASP A 278 -9.64 -29.61 -1.50
N GLU A 279 -9.20 -30.16 -2.63
CA GLU A 279 -9.53 -31.53 -3.01
C GLU A 279 -8.32 -32.41 -2.70
N GLU A 280 -8.34 -32.96 -1.48
CA GLU A 280 -7.60 -34.15 -1.12
C GLU A 280 -7.86 -35.24 -2.16
N ASN A 281 -6.86 -35.57 -2.97
CA ASN A 281 -6.86 -36.78 -3.78
C ASN A 281 -6.93 -38.00 -2.85
N ARG A 282 -8.08 -38.67 -2.88
CA ARG A 282 -8.19 -40.12 -2.73
C ARG A 282 -7.71 -40.82 -4.00
#